data_AF-A0A2S3UAD9-F1
#
_entry.id   AF-A0A2S3UAD9-F1
#
_cell.length_a   1.000
_cell.length_b   1.000
_cell.length_c   1.000
_cell.angle_alpha   90.00
_cell.angle_beta   90.00
_cell.angle_gamma   90.00
#
_symmetry.space_group_name_H-M   'P 1'
#
loop_
_entity.id
_entity.type
_entity.pdbx_description
1 polymer ?
#
loop_
_entity_poly.entity_id
_entity_poly.type
_entity_poly.pdbx_seq_one_letter_code
_entity_poly.pdbx_strand_id
1 'polypeptide(L)'
;MSQSLWQRLFNHRQQTKQAVLILGSGRSGTSVMTKCVNLMGISLGTDNLLAPSKRINPKGYFENKDVINIHKSLGSRIRYRPAFKGYYDSPKIKKDRAALTTYLRNFFENEQYLAIKDPRMNDYIELWQRVLADVEVQPAEIVLLRNPMDVVNSNERAWHRDTTLAMRQWQVRTLLSLRDTDREHRILEPV
;
A
#
# COMPACT_ATOMS: atom_id res chain seq x y z
N MET A 1 37.48 11.06 19.75
CA MET A 1 36.85 12.31 19.28
C MET A 1 35.39 12.26 19.69
N SER A 2 35.01 12.98 20.74
CA SER A 2 33.71 12.87 21.40
C SER A 2 32.66 13.74 20.72
N GLN A 3 31.49 13.16 20.40
CA GLN A 3 30.29 13.93 20.05
C GLN A 3 29.96 14.93 21.16
N SER A 4 29.54 16.14 20.79
CA SER A 4 29.32 17.22 21.75
C SER A 4 28.12 16.92 22.66
N LEU A 5 28.18 17.37 23.92
CA LEU A 5 27.11 17.25 24.91
C LEU A 5 25.75 17.73 24.36
N TRP A 6 25.77 18.73 23.49
CA TRP A 6 24.62 19.29 22.79
C TRP A 6 23.95 18.32 21.81
N GLN A 7 24.71 17.51 21.07
CA GLN A 7 24.16 16.46 20.20
C GLN A 7 23.48 15.34 20.99
N ARG A 8 23.92 15.10 22.24
CA ARG A 8 23.27 14.12 23.13
C ARG A 8 22.01 14.67 23.81
N LEU A 9 22.00 15.96 24.17
CA LEU A 9 20.88 16.62 24.82
C LEU A 9 19.75 16.99 23.83
N PHE A 10 20.10 17.35 22.59
CA PHE A 10 19.13 17.73 21.55
C PHE A 10 19.04 16.74 20.39
N ASN A 11 19.57 15.53 20.55
CA ASN A 11 19.07 14.39 19.79
C ASN A 11 17.61 14.18 20.22
N HIS A 12 16.70 14.92 19.58
CA HIS A 12 15.39 14.34 19.33
C HIS A 12 15.73 13.00 18.69
N ARG A 13 15.42 11.89 19.37
CA ARG A 13 15.23 10.63 18.66
C ARG A 13 14.15 10.98 17.64
N GLN A 14 14.57 11.37 16.43
CA GLN A 14 13.63 11.63 15.35
C GLN A 14 12.88 10.32 15.24
N GLN A 15 11.59 10.39 15.57
CA GLN A 15 10.73 9.24 15.53
C GLN A 15 10.81 8.72 14.09
N THR A 16 11.09 7.43 13.95
CA THR A 16 11.29 6.86 12.63
C THR A 16 9.98 7.01 11.85
N LYS A 17 10.02 7.74 10.73
CA LYS A 17 8.84 7.93 9.88
C LYS A 17 8.40 6.57 9.35
N GLN A 18 7.10 6.31 9.38
CA GLN A 18 6.55 5.01 8.98
C GLN A 18 5.39 5.14 8.01
N ALA A 19 5.42 4.30 6.98
CA ALA A 19 4.32 4.11 6.05
C ALA A 19 3.67 2.74 6.25
N VAL A 20 2.43 2.73 6.73
CA VAL A 20 1.61 1.53 6.88
C VAL A 20 1.04 1.13 5.53
N LEU A 21 1.53 0.03 4.97
CA LEU A 21 1.08 -0.52 3.70
C LEU A 21 0.01 -1.59 3.97
N ILE A 22 -1.24 -1.29 3.61
CA ILE A 22 -2.35 -2.21 3.83
C ILE A 22 -2.54 -3.06 2.57
N LEU A 23 -2.12 -4.31 2.69
CA LEU A 23 -2.01 -5.28 1.61
C LEU A 23 -3.06 -6.39 1.75
N GLY A 24 -3.21 -7.15 0.67
CA GLY A 24 -4.20 -8.21 0.53
C GLY A 24 -5.05 -8.03 -0.72
N SER A 25 -5.59 -9.14 -1.23
CA SER A 25 -6.50 -9.09 -2.37
C SER A 25 -7.72 -8.22 -2.04
N GLY A 26 -8.30 -7.57 -3.06
CA GLY A 26 -9.57 -6.90 -2.90
C GLY A 26 -10.61 -7.88 -2.34
N ARG A 27 -11.48 -7.39 -1.46
CA ARG A 27 -12.48 -8.18 -0.71
C ARG A 27 -11.95 -9.01 0.47
N SER A 28 -10.67 -8.84 0.84
CA SER A 28 -10.08 -9.46 2.04
C SER A 28 -10.18 -8.59 3.31
N GLY A 29 -11.12 -7.63 3.35
CA GLY A 29 -11.27 -6.74 4.53
C GLY A 29 -10.33 -5.52 4.56
N THR A 30 -9.56 -5.25 3.50
CA THR A 30 -8.55 -4.17 3.50
C THR A 30 -9.13 -2.78 3.79
N SER A 31 -10.35 -2.49 3.35
CA SER A 31 -11.04 -1.24 3.70
C SER A 31 -11.42 -1.13 5.18
N VAL A 32 -11.76 -2.26 5.84
CA VAL A 32 -12.05 -2.27 7.29
C VAL A 32 -10.76 -1.96 8.05
N MET A 33 -9.68 -2.67 7.74
CA MET A 33 -8.37 -2.42 8.35
C MET A 33 -7.91 -0.99 8.12
N THR A 34 -8.07 -0.45 6.90
CA THR A 34 -7.74 0.95 6.61
C THR A 34 -8.52 1.92 7.48
N LYS A 35 -9.82 1.64 7.72
CA LYS A 35 -10.62 2.48 8.61
C LYS A 35 -10.20 2.36 10.07
N CYS A 36 -9.87 1.16 10.56
CA CYS A 36 -9.34 0.96 11.90
C CYS A 36 -8.05 1.76 12.11
N VAL A 37 -7.09 1.64 11.18
CA VAL A 37 -5.83 2.40 11.19
C VAL A 37 -6.07 3.90 11.18
N ASN A 38 -7.01 4.38 10.35
CA ASN A 38 -7.38 5.78 10.32
C ASN A 38 -8.04 6.27 11.64
N LEU A 39 -8.89 5.45 12.26
CA LEU A 39 -9.50 5.77 13.56
C LEU A 39 -8.48 5.80 14.70
N MET A 40 -7.33 5.13 14.56
CA MET A 40 -6.20 5.24 15.49
C MET A 40 -5.38 6.53 15.29
N GLY A 41 -5.82 7.44 14.42
CA GLY A 41 -5.19 8.74 14.18
C GLY A 41 -4.15 8.76 13.06
N ILE A 42 -3.96 7.65 12.33
CA ILE A 42 -3.01 7.62 11.21
C ILE A 42 -3.66 8.22 9.96
N SER A 43 -2.97 9.19 9.35
CA SER A 43 -3.45 9.89 8.15
C SER A 43 -3.48 8.98 6.92
N LEU A 44 -4.44 9.22 6.02
CA LEU A 44 -4.53 8.56 4.71
C LEU A 44 -3.85 9.36 3.59
N GLY A 45 -3.14 10.44 3.96
CA GLY A 45 -2.33 11.26 3.05
C GLY A 45 -3.10 12.31 2.25
N THR A 46 -4.43 12.30 2.29
CA THR A 46 -5.27 13.26 1.56
C THR A 46 -6.71 13.24 2.07
N ASP A 47 -7.41 14.36 1.89
CA ASP A 47 -8.87 14.45 1.99
C ASP A 47 -9.57 14.02 0.69
N ASN A 48 -8.83 13.91 -0.42
CA ASN A 48 -9.36 13.51 -1.72
C ASN A 48 -9.44 11.98 -1.88
N LEU A 49 -10.23 11.33 -1.02
CA LEU A 49 -10.43 9.89 -1.05
C LEU A 49 -11.43 9.45 -2.13
N LEU A 50 -11.27 8.22 -2.63
CA LEU A 50 -12.23 7.60 -3.53
C LEU A 50 -13.60 7.51 -2.86
N ALA A 51 -14.62 8.07 -3.54
CA ALA A 51 -15.98 8.10 -3.03
C ALA A 51 -16.53 6.68 -2.77
N PRO A 52 -17.34 6.50 -1.71
CA PRO A 52 -18.00 5.22 -1.45
C PRO A 52 -18.92 4.82 -2.61
N SER A 53 -19.09 3.51 -2.80
CA SER A 53 -20.11 2.98 -3.71
C SER A 53 -21.26 2.44 -2.87
N LYS A 54 -22.44 3.06 -2.94
CA LYS A 54 -23.61 2.63 -2.17
C LYS A 54 -23.92 1.13 -2.34
N ARG A 55 -23.68 0.58 -3.53
CA ARG A 55 -23.93 -0.84 -3.86
C ARG A 55 -22.78 -1.78 -3.48
N ILE A 56 -21.53 -1.36 -3.63
CA ILE A 56 -20.37 -2.27 -3.61
C ILE A 56 -19.54 -2.10 -2.33
N ASN A 57 -19.43 -0.87 -1.84
CA ASN A 57 -18.71 -0.53 -0.62
C ASN A 57 -19.29 0.77 0.00
N PRO A 58 -20.46 0.67 0.67
CA PRO A 58 -21.18 1.84 1.17
C PRO A 58 -20.41 2.58 2.27
N LYS A 59 -19.55 1.86 3.02
CA LYS A 59 -18.72 2.44 4.09
C LYS A 59 -17.46 3.13 3.58
N GLY A 60 -17.14 3.04 2.28
CA GLY A 60 -15.99 3.72 1.68
C GLY A 60 -14.79 2.82 1.41
N TYR A 61 -14.02 3.18 0.38
CA TYR A 61 -12.83 2.44 -0.02
C TYR A 61 -11.59 2.84 0.78
N PHE A 62 -11.54 4.10 1.24
CA PHE A 62 -10.39 4.71 1.93
C PHE A 62 -9.11 4.66 1.07
N GLU A 63 -9.26 4.92 -0.22
CA GLU A 63 -8.17 4.91 -1.20
C GLU A 63 -7.84 6.33 -1.65
N ASN A 64 -6.57 6.71 -1.59
CA ASN A 64 -6.07 8.00 -2.09
C ASN A 64 -6.14 8.04 -3.62
N LYS A 65 -6.88 9.02 -4.19
CA LYS A 65 -7.08 9.11 -5.65
C LYS A 65 -5.80 9.37 -6.44
N ASP A 66 -4.84 10.11 -5.88
CA ASP A 66 -3.58 10.42 -6.54
C ASP A 66 -2.75 9.13 -6.68
N VAL A 67 -2.70 8.33 -5.62
CA VAL A 67 -2.08 6.99 -5.64
C VAL A 67 -2.79 6.07 -6.63
N ILE A 68 -4.13 6.06 -6.68
CA ILE A 68 -4.89 5.29 -7.66
C ILE A 68 -4.49 5.67 -9.10
N ASN A 69 -4.37 6.97 -9.39
CA ASN A 69 -4.03 7.45 -10.72
C ASN A 69 -2.62 7.02 -11.14
N ILE A 70 -1.65 7.07 -10.22
CA ILE A 70 -0.30 6.58 -10.46
C ILE A 70 -0.32 5.06 -10.67
N HIS A 71 -1.04 4.29 -9.86
CA HIS A 71 -1.17 2.83 -10.04
C HIS A 71 -1.82 2.43 -11.37
N LYS A 72 -2.77 3.23 -11.89
CA LYS A 72 -3.35 3.04 -13.23
C LYS A 72 -2.32 3.28 -14.33
N SER A 73 -1.51 4.34 -14.20
CA SER A 73 -0.40 4.62 -15.15
C SER A 73 0.66 3.53 -15.11
N LEU A 74 1.06 3.04 -13.94
CA LEU A 74 1.95 1.88 -13.80
C LEU A 74 1.38 0.64 -14.49
N GLY A 75 0.06 0.42 -14.35
CA GLY A 75 -0.64 -0.73 -14.95
C GLY A 75 -0.64 -0.72 -16.49
N SER A 76 -0.65 0.46 -17.10
CA SER A 76 -0.58 0.57 -18.57
C SER A 76 0.84 0.38 -19.11
N ARG A 77 1.87 0.62 -18.28
CA ARG A 77 3.30 0.56 -18.66
C ARG A 77 3.92 -0.79 -18.37
N ILE A 78 3.56 -1.40 -17.25
CA ILE A 78 3.96 -2.73 -16.83
C ILE A 78 2.72 -3.60 -16.95
N ARG A 79 2.63 -4.44 -17.98
CA ARG A 79 1.38 -5.16 -18.31
C ARG A 79 1.19 -6.48 -17.56
N TYR A 80 2.27 -7.23 -17.35
CA TYR A 80 2.20 -8.58 -16.80
C TYR A 80 2.33 -8.61 -15.27
N ARG A 81 1.59 -9.50 -14.61
CA ARG A 81 1.63 -9.73 -13.16
C ARG A 81 1.85 -11.22 -12.88
N PRO A 82 2.83 -11.62 -12.04
CA PRO A 82 3.89 -10.80 -11.45
C PRO A 82 4.70 -9.99 -12.49
N ALA A 83 5.20 -8.82 -12.10
CA ALA A 83 6.07 -8.03 -12.95
C ALA A 83 7.44 -8.70 -13.12
N PHE A 84 8.19 -8.30 -14.15
CA PHE A 84 9.57 -8.78 -14.31
C PHE A 84 10.47 -8.23 -13.20
N LYS A 85 11.49 -8.98 -12.80
CA LYS A 85 12.44 -8.57 -11.75
C LYS A 85 13.14 -7.25 -12.16
N GLY A 86 13.18 -6.28 -11.26
CA GLY A 86 13.80 -4.98 -11.54
C GLY A 86 12.89 -3.98 -12.26
N TYR A 87 11.59 -4.26 -12.41
CA TYR A 87 10.66 -3.31 -13.05
C TYR A 87 10.63 -1.93 -12.37
N TYR A 88 10.92 -1.86 -11.07
CA TYR A 88 10.95 -0.64 -10.26
C TYR A 88 12.00 0.40 -10.72
N ASP A 89 13.01 -0.03 -11.48
CA ASP A 89 14.02 0.84 -12.10
C ASP A 89 13.80 1.05 -13.61
N SER A 90 12.71 0.52 -14.17
CA SER A 90 12.45 0.60 -15.61
C SER A 90 12.27 2.06 -16.07
N PRO A 91 12.91 2.50 -17.17
CA PRO A 91 12.69 3.82 -17.74
C PRO A 91 11.21 4.11 -18.05
N LYS A 92 10.42 3.05 -18.33
CA LYS A 92 8.99 3.16 -18.66
C LYS A 92 8.16 3.80 -17.55
N ILE A 93 8.57 3.61 -16.29
CA ILE A 93 7.84 4.08 -15.09
C ILE A 93 8.59 5.18 -14.33
N LYS A 94 9.67 5.74 -14.89
CA LYS A 94 10.49 6.75 -14.20
C LYS A 94 9.65 7.94 -13.69
N LYS A 95 8.67 8.38 -14.50
CA LYS A 95 7.74 9.46 -14.13
C LYS A 95 6.82 9.05 -12.98
N ASP A 96 6.32 7.82 -12.98
CA ASP A 96 5.44 7.29 -11.94
C ASP A 96 6.18 7.14 -10.60
N ARG A 97 7.41 6.61 -10.63
CA ARG A 97 8.28 6.53 -9.44
C ARG A 97 8.55 7.93 -8.88
N ALA A 98 8.95 8.87 -9.72
CA ALA A 98 9.18 10.26 -9.30
C ALA A 98 7.93 10.89 -8.68
N ALA A 99 6.75 10.65 -9.24
CA ALA A 99 5.49 11.15 -8.68
C ALA A 99 5.21 10.57 -7.28
N LEU A 100 5.44 9.27 -7.06
CA LEU A 100 5.33 8.65 -5.73
C LEU A 100 6.34 9.23 -4.74
N THR A 101 7.61 9.35 -5.15
CA THR A 101 8.67 9.91 -4.30
C THR A 101 8.35 11.34 -3.88
N THR A 102 7.89 12.20 -4.82
CA THR A 102 7.49 13.58 -4.51
C THR A 102 6.29 13.61 -3.57
N TYR A 103 5.26 12.79 -3.82
CA TYR A 103 4.11 12.67 -2.92
C TYR A 103 4.54 12.32 -1.49
N LEU A 104 5.38 11.30 -1.34
CA LEU A 104 5.88 10.86 -0.04
C LEU A 104 6.73 11.93 0.64
N ARG A 105 7.67 12.55 -0.09
CA ARG A 105 8.54 13.60 0.46
C ARG A 105 7.73 14.77 1.01
N ASN A 106 6.74 15.24 0.26
CA ASN A 106 5.90 16.35 0.68
C ASN A 106 5.04 15.98 1.89
N PHE A 107 4.45 14.78 1.90
CA PHE A 107 3.64 14.32 3.03
C PHE A 107 4.48 14.24 4.31
N PHE A 108 5.62 13.56 4.23
CA PHE A 108 6.51 13.32 5.36
C PHE A 108 7.35 14.54 5.76
N GLU A 109 7.18 15.70 5.13
CA GLU A 109 7.82 16.94 5.57
C GLU A 109 7.30 17.34 6.97
N ASN A 110 6.00 17.18 7.20
CA ASN A 110 5.34 17.61 8.43
C ASN A 110 4.69 16.45 9.22
N GLU A 111 4.63 15.25 8.63
CA GLU A 111 3.94 14.09 9.19
C GLU A 111 4.91 12.96 9.54
N GLN A 112 4.51 12.11 10.50
CA GLN A 112 5.30 10.97 10.96
C GLN A 112 4.75 9.63 10.46
N TYR A 113 3.43 9.54 10.29
CA TYR A 113 2.73 8.30 9.97
C TYR A 113 1.79 8.47 8.79
N LEU A 114 1.89 7.56 7.83
CA LEU A 114 1.02 7.49 6.67
C LEU A 114 0.44 6.08 6.55
N ALA A 115 -0.86 5.94 6.34
CA ALA A 115 -1.45 4.69 5.89
C ALA A 115 -1.82 4.79 4.42
N ILE A 116 -1.40 3.79 3.64
CA ILE A 116 -1.65 3.74 2.21
C ILE A 116 -2.35 2.44 1.87
N LYS A 117 -3.42 2.55 1.10
CA LYS A 117 -4.17 1.42 0.58
C LYS A 117 -4.64 1.70 -0.83
N ASP A 118 -4.34 0.76 -1.72
CA ASP A 118 -5.01 0.57 -3.01
C ASP A 118 -4.95 -0.94 -3.34
N PRO A 119 -6.01 -1.56 -3.89
CA PRO A 119 -6.01 -3.00 -4.16
C PRO A 119 -4.90 -3.48 -5.10
N ARG A 120 -4.35 -2.60 -5.95
CA ARG A 120 -3.23 -2.86 -6.87
C ARG A 120 -1.88 -2.64 -6.23
N MET A 121 -1.81 -2.13 -4.99
CA MET A 121 -0.54 -1.94 -4.28
C MET A 121 0.26 -3.25 -4.17
N ASN A 122 -0.43 -4.37 -4.00
CA ASN A 122 0.17 -5.71 -4.00
C ASN A 122 0.99 -6.00 -5.27
N ASP A 123 0.61 -5.37 -6.38
CA ASP A 123 1.28 -5.53 -7.67
C ASP A 123 2.58 -4.71 -7.77
N TYR A 124 2.83 -3.82 -6.79
CA TYR A 124 3.91 -2.82 -6.81
C TYR A 124 4.73 -2.73 -5.51
N ILE A 125 4.74 -3.77 -4.66
CA ILE A 125 5.35 -3.73 -3.32
C ILE A 125 6.84 -3.34 -3.37
N GLU A 126 7.63 -3.98 -4.25
CA GLU A 126 9.05 -3.67 -4.38
C GLU A 126 9.28 -2.19 -4.79
N LEU A 127 8.44 -1.64 -5.67
CA LEU A 127 8.49 -0.21 -6.02
C LEU A 127 8.21 0.67 -4.79
N TRP A 128 7.19 0.32 -3.99
CA TRP A 128 6.88 1.04 -2.75
C TRP A 128 8.05 1.03 -1.76
N GLN A 129 8.67 -0.13 -1.53
CA GLN A 129 9.85 -0.23 -0.67
C GLN A 129 11.01 0.64 -1.16
N ARG A 130 11.25 0.70 -2.48
CA ARG A 130 12.28 1.58 -3.06
C ARG A 130 11.97 3.05 -2.86
N VAL A 131 10.75 3.51 -3.15
CA VAL A 131 10.41 4.93 -2.99
C VAL A 131 10.37 5.37 -1.53
N LEU A 132 10.00 4.46 -0.60
CA LEU A 132 10.06 4.72 0.83
C LEU A 132 11.51 4.83 1.31
N ALA A 133 12.39 3.93 0.85
CA ALA A 133 13.82 4.02 1.13
C ALA A 133 14.44 5.32 0.58
N ASP A 134 14.05 5.75 -0.64
CA ASP A 134 14.50 7.01 -1.25
C ASP A 134 14.12 8.28 -0.43
N VAL A 135 13.16 8.16 0.49
CA VAL A 135 12.72 9.26 1.40
C VAL A 135 12.96 8.94 2.88
N GLU A 136 13.75 7.90 3.17
CA GLU A 136 14.14 7.49 4.53
C GLU A 136 12.93 7.15 5.44
N VAL A 137 11.89 6.56 4.86
CA VAL A 137 10.68 6.11 5.58
C VAL A 137 10.67 4.59 5.68
N GLN A 138 10.35 4.06 6.85
CA GLN A 138 10.24 2.61 7.06
C GLN A 138 8.85 2.09 6.66
N PRO A 139 8.75 0.99 5.89
CA PRO A 139 7.48 0.33 5.66
C PRO A 139 7.03 -0.42 6.91
N ALA A 140 5.71 -0.41 7.17
CA ALA A 140 5.05 -1.29 8.13
C ALA A 140 3.91 -2.01 7.39
N GLU A 141 4.06 -3.30 7.13
CA GLU A 141 3.21 -4.01 6.18
C GLU A 141 2.13 -4.81 6.91
N ILE A 142 0.86 -4.56 6.62
CA ILE A 142 -0.26 -5.36 7.14
C ILE A 142 -0.85 -6.16 5.98
N VAL A 143 -0.64 -7.48 6.00
CA VAL A 143 -1.12 -8.38 4.94
C VAL A 143 -2.37 -9.10 5.41
N LEU A 144 -3.52 -8.75 4.83
CA LEU A 144 -4.77 -9.43 5.12
C LEU A 144 -4.92 -10.71 4.30
N LEU A 145 -5.15 -11.81 5.00
CA LEU A 145 -5.35 -13.14 4.43
C LEU A 145 -6.77 -13.60 4.71
N ARG A 146 -7.58 -13.71 3.65
CA ARG A 146 -8.95 -14.21 3.74
C ARG A 146 -9.10 -15.49 2.94
N ASN A 147 -9.98 -16.39 3.39
CA ASN A 147 -10.34 -17.60 2.66
C ASN A 147 -10.63 -17.27 1.17
N PRO A 148 -9.97 -17.95 0.21
CA PRO A 148 -10.13 -17.66 -1.21
C PRO A 148 -11.57 -17.76 -1.69
N MET A 149 -12.35 -18.72 -1.17
CA MET A 149 -13.75 -18.90 -1.55
C MET A 149 -14.61 -17.71 -1.11
N ASP A 150 -14.37 -17.16 0.07
CA ASP A 150 -15.07 -15.96 0.53
C ASP A 150 -14.73 -14.73 -0.31
N VAL A 151 -13.47 -14.61 -0.73
CA VAL A 151 -13.02 -13.53 -1.62
C VAL A 151 -13.67 -13.66 -3.00
N VAL A 152 -13.71 -14.86 -3.57
CA VAL A 152 -14.39 -15.16 -4.85
C VAL A 152 -15.87 -14.82 -4.76
N ASN A 153 -16.58 -15.39 -3.77
CA ASN A 153 -18.01 -15.17 -3.58
C ASN A 153 -18.32 -13.68 -3.33
N SER A 154 -17.46 -12.96 -2.60
CA SER A 154 -17.63 -11.52 -2.43
C SER A 154 -17.36 -10.73 -3.71
N ASN A 155 -16.43 -11.15 -4.57
CA ASN A 155 -16.17 -10.49 -5.84
C ASN A 155 -17.33 -10.69 -6.82
N GLU A 156 -17.91 -11.89 -6.86
CA GLU A 156 -19.10 -12.19 -7.64
C GLU A 156 -20.27 -11.28 -7.24
N ARG A 157 -20.62 -11.22 -5.95
CA ARG A 157 -21.71 -10.36 -5.46
C ARG A 157 -21.48 -8.87 -5.72
N ALA A 158 -20.24 -8.41 -5.65
CA ALA A 158 -19.91 -6.98 -5.74
C ALA A 158 -19.72 -6.49 -7.18
N TRP A 159 -19.14 -7.32 -8.04
CA TRP A 159 -18.64 -6.93 -9.36
C TRP A 159 -19.09 -7.86 -10.50
N HIS A 160 -19.85 -8.93 -10.21
CA HIS A 160 -20.19 -9.99 -11.16
C HIS A 160 -18.95 -10.56 -11.87
N ARG A 161 -17.86 -10.66 -11.11
CA ARG A 161 -16.58 -11.10 -11.63
C ARG A 161 -16.58 -12.62 -11.79
N ASP A 162 -16.03 -13.08 -12.91
CA ASP A 162 -15.76 -14.50 -13.15
C ASP A 162 -14.95 -15.16 -12.03
N THR A 163 -15.35 -16.37 -11.65
CA THR A 163 -14.77 -17.17 -10.57
C THR A 163 -13.28 -17.43 -10.78
N THR A 164 -12.88 -17.82 -12.00
CA THR A 164 -11.49 -18.14 -12.32
C THR A 164 -10.61 -16.89 -12.21
N LEU A 165 -11.08 -15.76 -12.73
CA LEU A 165 -10.37 -14.49 -12.64
C LEU A 165 -10.29 -13.96 -11.21
N ALA A 166 -11.34 -14.11 -10.41
CA ALA A 166 -11.33 -13.73 -8.99
C ALA A 166 -10.34 -14.58 -8.19
N MET A 167 -10.34 -15.90 -8.40
CA MET A 167 -9.41 -16.83 -7.75
C MET A 167 -7.96 -16.53 -8.13
N ARG A 168 -7.67 -16.36 -9.43
CA ARG A 168 -6.32 -16.01 -9.91
C ARG A 168 -5.84 -14.68 -9.32
N GLN A 169 -6.70 -13.67 -9.26
CA GLN A 169 -6.33 -12.39 -8.66
C GLN A 169 -6.00 -12.55 -7.18
N TRP A 170 -6.78 -13.33 -6.43
CA TRP A 170 -6.49 -13.63 -5.03
C TRP A 170 -5.15 -14.36 -4.88
N GLN A 171 -4.91 -15.41 -5.68
CA GLN A 171 -3.66 -16.18 -5.63
C GLN A 171 -2.44 -15.32 -5.89
N VAL A 172 -2.44 -14.56 -7.00
CA VAL A 172 -1.30 -13.72 -7.40
C VAL A 172 -1.05 -12.66 -6.35
N ARG A 173 -2.06 -11.93 -5.90
CA ARG A 173 -1.87 -10.85 -4.93
C ARG A 173 -1.42 -11.36 -3.57
N THR A 174 -1.99 -12.46 -3.11
CA THR A 174 -1.56 -13.09 -1.85
C THR A 174 -0.11 -13.57 -1.94
N LEU A 175 0.28 -14.20 -3.05
CA LEU A 175 1.66 -14.61 -3.30
C LEU A 175 2.61 -13.40 -3.26
N LEU A 176 2.29 -12.33 -3.99
CA LEU A 176 3.12 -11.12 -4.01
C LEU A 176 3.23 -10.49 -2.61
N SER A 177 2.12 -10.34 -1.89
CA SER A 177 2.14 -9.82 -0.52
C SER A 177 3.00 -10.66 0.42
N LEU A 178 2.98 -11.99 0.32
CA LEU A 178 3.76 -12.87 1.20
C LEU A 178 5.22 -13.00 0.78
N ARG A 179 5.52 -12.87 -0.52
CA ARG A 179 6.88 -13.01 -1.06
C ARG A 179 7.67 -11.71 -0.94
N ASP A 180 7.03 -10.57 -1.19
CA ASP A 180 7.72 -9.29 -1.41
C ASP A 180 7.73 -8.38 -0.17
N THR A 181 7.02 -8.74 0.90
CA THR A 181 7.08 -8.03 2.19
C THR A 181 8.19 -8.57 3.09
N ASP A 182 8.70 -7.73 3.99
CA ASP A 182 9.69 -8.13 4.97
C ASP A 182 9.05 -9.03 6.04
N ARG A 183 9.64 -10.19 6.29
CA ARG A 183 9.11 -11.17 7.23
C ARG A 183 9.17 -10.68 8.68
N GLU A 184 10.17 -9.88 9.03
CA GLU A 184 10.39 -9.42 10.40
C GLU A 184 9.51 -8.22 10.77
N HIS A 185 9.05 -7.46 9.77
CA HIS A 185 8.34 -6.20 9.96
C HIS A 185 6.87 -6.22 9.49
N ARG A 186 6.40 -7.36 8.95
CA ARG A 186 5.01 -7.53 8.53
C ARG A 186 4.13 -8.16 9.60
N ILE A 187 2.86 -7.77 9.57
CA ILE A 187 1.78 -8.40 10.32
C ILE A 187 0.94 -9.21 9.33
N LEU A 188 0.75 -10.51 9.61
CA LEU A 188 -0.20 -11.35 8.89
C LEU A 188 -1.49 -11.41 9.69
N GLU A 189 -2.58 -10.87 9.13
CA GLU A 189 -3.88 -10.85 9.80
C GLU A 189 -4.86 -11.75 9.04
N PRO A 190 -5.21 -12.93 9.60
CA PRO A 190 -6.24 -13.79 9.05
C PRO A 190 -7.63 -13.18 9.31
N VAL A 191 -8.51 -13.19 8.30
CA VAL A 191 -9.84 -12.56 8.34
C VAL A 191 -10.93 -13.46 7.78
#